data_AF-T0SRM8-F1
#
_entry.id   AF-T0SRM8-F1
#
_cell.length_a   1.000
_cell.length_b   1.000
_cell.length_c   1.000
_cell.angle_alpha   90.00
_cell.angle_beta   90.00
_cell.angle_gamma   90.00
#
_symmetry.space_group_name_H-M   'P 1'
#
loop_
_entity.id
_entity.type
_entity.pdbx_description
1 polymer ?
#
loop_
_entity_poly.entity_id
_entity_poly.type
_entity_poly.pdbx_seq_one_letter_code
_entity_poly.pdbx_strand_id
1 'polypeptide(L)'
;MGEKLLAALMLVTSFCLFKCYKFSKYIFPAFTLIVAFRSGVLFFDGFDKVLLLLTFLYILCAFYFYQLLILEFEEALYNPNYTKRDLCVNGKLQNVKILVDGQMVEGQITNLDKGSLFIKFDNPVQIISKKIRVEVEFLGRLFQILGLTMTSYSDGIGLRIENGENTANNDLGWNELYDILKDRGIIRN
;
A
#
# COMPACT_ATOMS: atom_id res chain seq x y z
N MET A 1 25.28 25.74 9.10
CA MET A 1 24.97 24.43 9.73
C MET A 1 23.53 23.98 9.47
N GLY A 2 22.54 24.89 9.44
CA GLY A 2 21.13 24.54 9.18
C GLY A 2 20.82 24.00 7.77
N GLU A 3 21.48 24.49 6.72
CA GLU A 3 21.20 24.05 5.34
C GLU A 3 21.57 22.57 5.09
N LYS A 4 22.73 22.13 5.59
CA LYS A 4 23.17 20.73 5.50
C LYS A 4 22.22 19.80 6.26
N LEU A 5 21.67 20.25 7.38
CA LEU A 5 20.68 19.50 8.16
C LEU A 5 19.34 19.37 7.39
N LEU A 6 18.87 20.46 6.78
CA LEU A 6 17.66 20.45 5.96
C LEU A 6 17.81 19.54 4.73
N ALA A 7 18.97 19.59 4.06
CA ALA A 7 19.28 18.70 2.95
C ALA A 7 19.30 17.23 3.38
N ALA A 8 19.90 16.93 4.53
CA ALA A 8 19.90 15.57 5.09
C ALA A 8 18.48 15.09 5.41
N LEU A 9 17.66 15.94 6.05
CA LEU A 9 16.25 15.62 6.34
C LEU A 9 15.46 15.37 5.06
N MET A 10 15.65 16.19 4.02
CA MET A 10 15.01 16.01 2.72
C MET A 10 15.36 14.67 2.07
N LEU A 11 16.62 14.25 2.16
CA LEU A 11 17.07 12.95 1.65
C LEU A 11 16.42 11.80 2.41
N VAL A 12 16.37 11.89 3.74
CA VAL A 12 15.72 10.89 4.59
C VAL A 12 14.21 10.81 4.29
N THR A 13 13.53 11.96 4.21
CA THR A 13 12.09 11.98 3.89
C THR A 13 11.82 11.40 2.51
N SER A 14 12.63 11.76 1.50
CA SER A 14 12.49 11.24 0.14
C SER A 14 12.72 9.74 0.09
N PHE A 15 13.73 9.24 0.79
CA PHE A 15 14.00 7.80 0.88
C PHE A 15 12.87 7.03 1.57
N CYS A 16 12.35 7.56 2.68
CA CYS A 16 11.23 6.95 3.40
C CYS A 16 9.95 6.92 2.56
N LEU A 17 9.68 7.98 1.79
CA LEU A 17 8.55 8.03 0.87
C LEU A 17 8.73 7.04 -0.28
N PHE A 18 9.91 6.98 -0.89
CA PHE A 18 10.21 6.05 -1.99
C PHE A 18 10.07 4.59 -1.58
N LYS A 19 10.37 4.26 -0.31
CA LYS A 19 10.19 2.92 0.25
C LYS A 19 8.79 2.66 0.80
N CYS A 20 7.86 3.62 0.71
CA CYS A 20 6.51 3.53 1.25
C CYS A 20 6.48 2.99 2.70
N TYR A 21 7.38 3.45 3.56
CA TYR A 21 7.33 3.04 4.97
C TYR A 21 6.13 3.69 5.67
N LYS A 22 5.39 2.93 6.49
CA LYS A 22 4.25 3.46 7.27
C LYS A 22 4.63 4.66 8.14
N PHE A 23 5.89 4.75 8.55
CA PHE A 23 6.41 5.87 9.33
C PHE A 23 6.47 7.19 8.53
N SER A 24 6.48 7.12 7.20
CA SER A 24 6.47 8.28 6.31
C SER A 24 5.23 9.17 6.49
N LYS A 25 4.11 8.60 6.96
CA LYS A 25 2.90 9.36 7.34
C LYS A 25 3.18 10.43 8.40
N TYR A 26 4.16 10.21 9.27
CA TYR A 26 4.53 11.16 10.32
C TYR A 26 5.73 12.03 9.93
N ILE A 27 6.71 11.46 9.23
CA ILE A 27 7.91 12.18 8.81
C ILE A 27 7.56 13.31 7.84
N PHE A 28 6.71 13.06 6.85
CA PHE A 28 6.37 14.03 5.83
C PHE A 28 5.77 15.34 6.39
N PRO A 29 4.68 15.30 7.19
CA PRO A 29 4.14 16.53 7.76
C PRO A 29 5.11 17.22 8.73
N ALA A 30 5.92 16.47 9.49
CA ALA A 30 6.93 17.04 10.36
C ALA A 30 7.99 17.83 9.57
N PHE A 31 8.45 17.28 8.43
CA PHE A 31 9.38 17.98 7.54
C PHE A 31 8.74 19.23 6.92
N THR A 32 7.51 19.14 6.43
CA THR A 32 6.77 20.29 5.89
C THR A 32 6.63 21.41 6.92
N LEU A 33 6.34 21.08 8.18
CA LEU A 33 6.27 22.07 9.27
C LEU A 33 7.61 22.75 9.54
N ILE A 34 8.72 22.00 9.51
CA ILE A 34 10.07 22.57 9.69
C ILE A 34 10.40 23.54 8.57
N VAL A 35 10.09 23.18 7.31
CA VAL A 35 10.30 24.05 6.15
C VAL A 35 9.44 25.31 6.28
N ALA A 36 8.14 25.16 6.57
CA ALA A 36 7.23 26.29 6.75
C ALA A 36 7.69 27.24 7.88
N PHE A 37 8.15 26.70 9.00
CA PHE A 37 8.68 27.49 10.11
C PHE A 37 9.95 28.26 9.71
N ARG A 38 10.89 27.61 9.03
CA ARG A 38 12.12 28.25 8.55
C ARG A 38 11.83 29.34 7.53
N SER A 39 10.93 29.09 6.58
CA SER A 39 10.50 30.10 5.62
C SER A 39 9.79 31.27 6.31
N GLY A 40 9.02 31.01 7.38
CA GLY A 40 8.41 32.05 8.21
C GLY A 40 9.44 32.96 8.89
N VAL A 41 10.50 32.39 9.48
CA VAL A 41 11.59 33.17 10.08
C VAL A 41 12.28 34.05 9.03
N LEU A 42 12.64 33.47 7.88
CA LEU A 42 13.25 34.21 6.77
C LEU A 42 12.35 35.33 6.24
N PHE A 43 11.03 35.09 6.23
CA PHE A 43 10.05 36.11 5.88
C PHE A 43 10.08 37.28 6.87
N PHE A 44 10.12 37.03 8.18
CA PHE A 44 10.17 38.11 9.16
C PHE A 44 11.49 38.90 9.12
N ASP A 45 12.60 38.23 8.81
CA ASP A 45 13.91 38.87 8.67
C ASP A 45 13.98 39.80 7.45
N GLY A 46 13.42 39.39 6.31
CA GLY A 46 13.49 40.13 5.04
C GLY A 46 12.22 40.90 4.65
N PHE A 47 11.11 40.68 5.35
CA PHE A 47 9.76 41.15 5.02
C PHE A 47 9.32 40.87 3.57
N ASP A 48 9.83 39.77 3.00
CA ASP A 48 9.66 39.44 1.58
C ASP A 48 8.31 38.76 1.30
N LYS A 49 7.37 39.52 0.73
CA LYS A 49 6.04 39.03 0.36
C LYS A 49 6.07 37.90 -0.68
N VAL A 50 7.10 37.83 -1.53
CA VAL A 50 7.27 36.74 -2.50
C VAL A 50 7.55 35.44 -1.77
N LEU A 51 8.41 35.47 -0.75
CA LEU A 51 8.70 34.30 0.08
C LEU A 51 7.46 33.80 0.82
N LEU A 52 6.63 34.71 1.33
CA LEU A 52 5.35 34.37 1.96
C LEU A 52 4.41 33.65 0.98
N LEU A 53 4.25 34.19 -0.23
CA LEU A 53 3.40 33.58 -1.27
C LEU A 53 3.92 32.20 -1.68
N LEU A 54 5.23 32.05 -1.87
CA LEU A 54 5.87 30.77 -2.20
C LEU A 54 5.66 29.73 -1.08
N THR A 55 5.80 30.15 0.17
CA THR A 55 5.58 29.27 1.34
C THR A 55 4.13 28.81 1.43
N PHE A 56 3.17 29.70 1.14
CA PHE A 56 1.76 29.35 1.10
C PHE A 56 1.47 28.30 0.01
N LEU A 57 1.95 28.52 -1.21
CA LEU A 57 1.80 27.56 -2.31
C LEU A 57 2.47 26.21 -1.98
N TYR A 58 3.64 26.25 -1.35
CA TYR A 58 4.34 25.04 -0.90
C TYR A 58 3.48 24.23 0.08
N ILE A 59 2.90 24.86 1.11
CA ILE A 59 2.05 24.19 2.09
C ILE A 59 0.81 23.58 1.42
N LEU A 60 0.20 24.31 0.50
CA LEU A 60 -0.97 23.83 -0.25
C LEU A 60 -0.64 22.59 -1.09
N CYS A 61 0.46 22.63 -1.85
CA CYS A 61 0.93 21.46 -2.59
C CYS A 61 1.28 20.29 -1.66
N ALA A 62 2.00 20.55 -0.55
CA ALA A 62 2.36 19.53 0.42
C ALA A 62 1.13 18.87 1.04
N PHE A 63 0.07 19.63 1.32
CA PHE A 63 -1.19 19.09 1.80
C PHE A 63 -1.81 18.09 0.81
N TYR A 64 -1.88 18.44 -0.49
CA TYR A 64 -2.40 17.52 -1.50
C TYR A 64 -1.53 16.27 -1.67
N PHE A 65 -0.20 16.42 -1.65
CA PHE A 65 0.70 15.26 -1.66
C PHE A 65 0.52 14.37 -0.44
N TYR A 66 0.29 14.95 0.74
CA TYR A 66 0.01 14.18 1.94
C TYR A 66 -1.30 13.40 1.84
N GLN A 67 -2.34 13.99 1.25
CA GLN A 67 -3.60 13.28 1.00
C GLN A 67 -3.41 12.10 0.04
N LEU A 68 -2.68 12.30 -1.06
CA LEU A 68 -2.32 11.22 -1.98
C LEU A 68 -1.53 10.11 -1.27
N LEU A 69 -0.58 10.49 -0.41
CA LEU A 69 0.20 9.53 0.36
C LEU A 69 -0.67 8.71 1.32
N ILE A 70 -1.63 9.33 2.01
CA ILE A 70 -2.58 8.61 2.86
C ILE A 70 -3.38 7.61 2.04
N LEU A 71 -3.91 8.05 0.89
CA LEU A 71 -4.71 7.21 0.01
C LEU A 71 -3.92 5.99 -0.50
N GLU A 72 -2.65 6.17 -0.87
CA GLU A 72 -1.77 5.05 -1.23
C GLU A 72 -1.60 4.08 -0.06
N PHE A 73 -1.46 4.57 1.17
CA PHE A 73 -1.35 3.71 2.36
C PHE A 73 -2.64 2.96 2.73
N GLU A 74 -3.79 3.41 2.23
CA GLU A 74 -5.07 2.73 2.42
C GLU A 74 -5.27 1.55 1.45
N GLU A 75 -4.50 1.48 0.35
CA GLU A 75 -4.51 0.33 -0.56
C GLU A 75 -4.26 -0.99 0.20
N ALA A 76 -4.96 -2.05 -0.21
CA ALA A 76 -4.86 -3.36 0.45
C ALA A 76 -3.42 -3.90 0.42
N LEU A 77 -2.67 -3.54 -0.61
CA LEU A 77 -1.24 -3.81 -0.77
C LEU A 77 -0.38 -3.41 0.43
N TYR A 78 -0.65 -2.25 1.05
CA TYR A 78 0.14 -1.72 2.16
C TYR A 78 -0.58 -1.89 3.51
N ASN A 79 -1.87 -2.16 3.48
CA ASN A 79 -2.70 -2.35 4.66
C ASN A 79 -3.21 -3.79 4.78
N PRO A 80 -2.53 -4.65 5.56
CA PRO A 80 -2.99 -6.01 5.80
C PRO A 80 -4.32 -6.12 6.57
N ASN A 81 -4.85 -5.03 7.14
CA ASN A 81 -5.99 -5.02 8.07
C ASN A 81 -5.79 -5.88 9.34
N TYR A 82 -4.55 -6.18 9.69
CA TYR A 82 -4.20 -6.77 10.98
C TYR A 82 -2.84 -6.27 11.47
N THR A 83 -2.59 -6.41 12.75
CA THR A 83 -1.32 -6.12 13.40
C THR A 83 -0.66 -7.39 13.94
N LYS A 84 0.65 -7.36 14.17
CA LYS A 84 1.39 -8.49 14.78
C LYS A 84 0.88 -8.89 16.18
N ARG A 85 0.04 -8.06 16.80
CA ARG A 85 -0.52 -8.29 18.13
C ARG A 85 -1.89 -8.96 18.08
N ASP A 86 -2.46 -9.13 16.89
CA ASP A 86 -3.78 -9.71 16.73
C ASP A 86 -3.69 -11.23 16.88
N LEU A 87 -4.30 -11.76 17.94
CA LEU A 87 -4.28 -13.18 18.29
C LEU A 87 -5.07 -14.04 17.30
N CYS A 88 -6.13 -13.48 16.72
CA CYS A 88 -6.94 -14.11 15.68
C CYS A 88 -7.17 -13.11 14.57
N VAL A 89 -6.62 -13.38 13.39
CA VAL A 89 -6.89 -12.62 12.17
C VAL A 89 -7.84 -13.45 11.34
N ASN A 90 -9.10 -13.04 11.28
CA ASN A 90 -10.06 -13.67 10.37
C ASN A 90 -9.95 -12.99 9.01
N GLY A 91 -9.39 -13.69 8.02
CA GLY A 91 -9.42 -13.21 6.64
C GLY A 91 -10.86 -13.00 6.14
N LYS A 92 -11.05 -12.04 5.23
CA LYS A 92 -12.31 -11.86 4.48
C LYS A 92 -12.63 -13.10 3.65
N LEU A 93 -11.59 -13.79 3.17
CA LEU A 93 -11.67 -15.10 2.53
C LEU A 93 -10.68 -16.05 3.18
N GLN A 94 -11.14 -17.25 3.52
CA GLN A 94 -10.35 -18.31 4.12
C GLN A 94 -10.05 -19.39 3.08
N ASN A 95 -9.00 -20.19 3.34
CA ASN A 95 -8.61 -21.36 2.54
C ASN A 95 -8.32 -21.05 1.07
N VAL A 96 -7.62 -19.94 0.81
CA VAL A 96 -7.17 -19.57 -0.53
C VAL A 96 -5.93 -20.38 -0.86
N LYS A 97 -5.92 -21.04 -2.03
CA LYS A 97 -4.78 -21.81 -2.51
C LYS A 97 -3.93 -20.93 -3.42
N ILE A 98 -2.63 -20.90 -3.17
CA ILE A 98 -1.74 -19.94 -3.81
C ILE A 98 -0.62 -20.73 -4.43
N LEU A 99 -0.47 -20.60 -5.75
CA LEU A 99 0.61 -21.23 -6.47
C LEU A 99 1.81 -20.27 -6.49
N VAL A 100 2.72 -20.45 -5.53
CA VAL A 100 3.99 -19.72 -5.46
C VAL A 100 5.10 -20.62 -5.99
N ASP A 101 5.77 -20.23 -7.08
CA ASP A 101 6.94 -20.96 -7.60
C ASP A 101 6.66 -22.46 -7.84
N GLY A 102 5.43 -22.81 -8.25
CA GLY A 102 4.99 -24.19 -8.49
C GLY A 102 4.59 -24.96 -7.22
N GLN A 103 4.66 -24.34 -6.05
CA GLN A 103 4.18 -24.90 -4.78
C GLN A 103 2.82 -24.33 -4.41
N MET A 104 1.87 -25.21 -4.08
CA MET A 104 0.59 -24.80 -3.54
C MET A 104 0.73 -24.53 -2.04
N VAL A 105 0.42 -23.30 -1.65
CA VAL A 105 0.44 -22.82 -0.28
C VAL A 105 -0.96 -22.37 0.09
N GLU A 106 -1.41 -22.72 1.29
CA GLU A 106 -2.68 -22.23 1.82
C GLU A 106 -2.49 -20.89 2.55
N GLY A 107 -3.45 -20.00 2.35
CA GLY A 107 -3.47 -18.69 2.99
C GLY A 107 -4.87 -18.12 3.12
N GLN A 108 -4.94 -16.94 3.70
CA GLN A 108 -6.16 -16.19 3.94
C GLN A 108 -6.02 -14.78 3.38
N ILE A 109 -7.03 -14.31 2.64
CA ILE A 109 -7.04 -12.93 2.16
C ILE A 109 -7.57 -12.04 3.29
N THR A 110 -6.72 -11.19 3.84
CA THR A 110 -7.06 -10.33 4.98
C THR A 110 -7.52 -8.95 4.57
N ASN A 111 -7.00 -8.45 3.45
CA ASN A 111 -7.50 -7.24 2.82
C ASN A 111 -7.51 -7.39 1.30
N LEU A 112 -8.39 -6.66 0.64
CA LEU A 112 -8.53 -6.69 -0.81
C LEU A 112 -9.21 -5.40 -1.28
N ASP A 113 -8.83 -4.95 -2.47
CA ASP A 113 -9.45 -3.88 -3.24
C ASP A 113 -9.53 -4.28 -4.72
N LYS A 114 -9.97 -3.36 -5.59
CA LYS A 114 -10.17 -3.65 -7.02
C LYS A 114 -8.86 -4.00 -7.75
N GLY A 115 -7.71 -3.49 -7.30
CA GLY A 115 -6.42 -3.63 -7.98
C GLY A 115 -5.36 -4.39 -7.18
N SER A 116 -5.63 -4.74 -5.93
CA SER A 116 -4.65 -5.33 -5.03
C SER A 116 -5.31 -6.19 -3.96
N LEU A 117 -4.53 -7.10 -3.39
CA LEU A 117 -4.95 -7.94 -2.28
C LEU A 117 -3.80 -8.21 -1.34
N PHE A 118 -4.14 -8.53 -0.09
CA PHE A 118 -3.20 -8.93 0.93
C PHE A 118 -3.51 -10.34 1.39
N ILE A 119 -2.51 -11.21 1.33
CA ILE A 119 -2.61 -12.59 1.76
C ILE A 119 -1.76 -12.78 3.02
N LYS A 120 -2.37 -13.34 4.06
CA LYS A 120 -1.68 -13.91 5.21
C LYS A 120 -1.49 -15.41 4.98
N PHE A 121 -0.29 -15.91 5.27
CA PHE A 121 -0.01 -17.35 5.24
C PHE A 121 -0.05 -17.91 6.66
N ASP A 122 -0.50 -19.15 6.80
CA ASP A 122 -0.49 -19.84 8.09
C ASP A 122 0.92 -20.27 8.49
N ASN A 123 1.76 -20.58 7.49
CA ASN A 123 3.19 -20.85 7.68
C ASN A 123 4.02 -19.81 6.92
N PRO A 124 5.16 -19.36 7.47
CA PRO A 124 6.04 -18.42 6.78
C PRO A 124 6.57 -19.06 5.49
N VAL A 125 6.23 -18.46 4.35
CA VAL A 125 6.70 -18.91 3.04
C VAL A 125 7.73 -17.91 2.51
N GLN A 126 8.88 -18.43 2.08
CA GLN A 126 9.84 -17.64 1.32
C GLN A 126 9.37 -17.56 -0.13
N ILE A 127 8.94 -16.38 -0.51
CA ILE A 127 8.50 -16.10 -1.87
C ILE A 127 9.67 -15.47 -2.61
N ILE A 128 10.16 -16.17 -3.63
CA ILE A 128 11.32 -15.73 -4.40
C ILE A 128 10.84 -15.02 -5.67
N SER A 129 9.76 -15.49 -6.28
CA SER A 129 9.22 -14.83 -7.47
C SER A 129 8.48 -13.52 -7.19
N LYS A 130 8.69 -12.56 -8.08
CA LYS A 130 7.92 -11.32 -8.15
C LYS A 130 6.52 -11.53 -8.73
N LYS A 131 6.29 -12.55 -9.54
CA LYS A 131 4.98 -12.87 -10.14
C LYS A 131 4.44 -14.14 -9.53
N ILE A 132 3.22 -14.08 -8.99
CA ILE A 132 2.54 -15.17 -8.32
C ILE A 132 1.18 -15.40 -8.98
N ARG A 133 0.81 -16.67 -9.12
CA ARG A 133 -0.56 -17.04 -9.49
C ARG A 133 -1.33 -17.40 -8.23
N VAL A 134 -2.44 -16.73 -8.00
CA VAL A 134 -3.35 -16.97 -6.88
C VAL A 134 -4.60 -17.66 -7.42
N GLU A 135 -4.99 -18.76 -6.77
CA GLU A 135 -6.19 -19.52 -7.12
C GLU A 135 -7.18 -19.47 -5.96
N VAL A 136 -8.23 -18.68 -6.13
CA VAL A 136 -9.27 -18.54 -5.11
C VAL A 136 -10.42 -19.45 -5.48
N GLU A 137 -10.72 -20.43 -4.63
CA GLU A 137 -11.97 -21.18 -4.74
C GLU A 137 -13.05 -20.46 -3.93
N PHE A 138 -14.10 -20.02 -4.59
CA PHE A 138 -15.23 -19.35 -3.95
C PHE A 138 -16.55 -19.89 -4.51
N LEU A 139 -17.38 -20.48 -3.65
CA LEU A 139 -18.69 -21.06 -3.99
C LEU A 139 -18.61 -22.15 -5.09
N GLY A 140 -17.57 -22.99 -5.03
CA GLY A 140 -17.33 -24.05 -6.02
C GLY A 140 -16.90 -23.54 -7.39
N ARG A 141 -16.48 -22.27 -7.49
CA ARG A 141 -15.87 -21.69 -8.68
C ARG A 141 -14.42 -21.32 -8.38
N LEU A 142 -13.54 -21.57 -9.34
CA LEU A 142 -12.13 -21.25 -9.24
C LEU A 142 -11.85 -19.95 -9.98
N PHE A 143 -11.18 -19.02 -9.30
CA PHE A 143 -10.78 -17.73 -9.83
C PHE A 143 -9.25 -17.69 -9.87
N GLN A 144 -8.68 -17.47 -11.05
CA GLN A 144 -7.24 -17.39 -11.23
C GLN A 144 -6.80 -15.94 -11.39
N ILE A 145 -5.78 -15.55 -10.64
CA ILE A 145 -5.31 -14.17 -10.57
C ILE A 145 -3.80 -14.16 -10.72
N LEU A 146 -3.29 -13.33 -11.62
CA LEU A 146 -1.85 -13.08 -11.74
C LEU A 146 -1.52 -11.79 -10.99
N GLY A 147 -0.63 -11.89 -10.01
CA GLY A 147 -0.26 -10.79 -9.14
C GLY A 147 1.25 -10.57 -9.05
N LEU A 148 1.65 -9.31 -8.94
CA LEU A 148 3.00 -8.89 -8.63
C LEU A 148 3.15 -8.68 -7.12
N THR A 149 4.15 -9.32 -6.53
CA THR A 149 4.55 -9.09 -5.13
C THR A 149 5.19 -7.72 -5.00
N MET A 150 4.50 -6.82 -4.29
CA MET A 150 4.99 -5.45 -4.05
C MET A 150 5.45 -5.27 -2.60
N THR A 151 4.80 -5.94 -1.65
CA THR A 151 5.10 -5.84 -0.23
C THR A 151 5.18 -7.22 0.42
N SER A 152 6.06 -7.35 1.41
CA SER A 152 6.21 -8.55 2.22
C SER A 152 6.22 -8.15 3.69
N TYR A 153 5.43 -8.87 4.48
CA TYR A 153 5.35 -8.80 5.93
C TYR A 153 5.81 -10.14 6.52
N SER A 154 5.96 -10.22 7.84
CA SER A 154 6.40 -11.46 8.51
C SER A 154 5.53 -12.66 8.18
N ASP A 155 4.23 -12.44 8.01
CA ASP A 155 3.23 -13.51 7.94
C ASP A 155 2.38 -13.39 6.66
N GLY A 156 2.83 -12.64 5.65
CA GLY A 156 2.01 -12.38 4.48
C GLY A 156 2.65 -11.49 3.42
N ILE A 157 1.92 -11.31 2.32
CA ILE A 157 2.33 -10.48 1.18
C ILE A 157 1.19 -9.61 0.68
N GLY A 158 1.55 -8.45 0.14
CA GLY A 158 0.67 -7.66 -0.70
C GLY A 158 0.96 -7.93 -2.17
N LEU A 159 -0.09 -8.22 -2.92
CA LEU A 159 -0.07 -8.46 -4.35
C LEU A 159 -0.81 -7.33 -5.08
N ARG A 160 -0.18 -6.78 -6.13
CA ARG A 160 -0.83 -5.91 -7.10
C ARG A 160 -1.23 -6.74 -8.31
N ILE A 161 -2.46 -6.59 -8.76
CA ILE A 161 -3.07 -7.50 -9.73
C ILE A 161 -2.75 -7.02 -11.14
N GLU A 162 -2.17 -7.91 -11.95
CA GLU A 162 -1.97 -7.64 -13.37
C GLU A 162 -3.26 -7.98 -14.12
N ASN A 163 -3.97 -6.94 -14.55
CA ASN A 163 -5.10 -7.09 -15.47
C ASN A 163 -4.55 -7.36 -16.87
N GLY A 164 -4.17 -8.60 -17.13
CA GLY A 164 -3.63 -9.01 -18.41
C GLY A 164 -3.37 -10.50 -18.43
N GLU A 165 -4.00 -11.19 -19.37
CA GLU A 165 -3.97 -12.63 -19.60
C GLU A 165 -4.94 -13.46 -18.73
N ASN A 166 -6.20 -13.47 -19.18
CA ASN A 166 -7.06 -14.67 -19.05
C ASN A 166 -6.32 -15.84 -19.70
N THR A 167 -5.44 -16.48 -18.94
CA THR A 167 -4.75 -17.68 -19.36
C THR A 167 -5.73 -18.83 -19.19
N ALA A 168 -6.28 -19.29 -20.32
CA ALA A 168 -7.15 -20.45 -20.50
C ALA A 168 -8.67 -20.25 -20.28
N ASN A 169 -9.36 -19.95 -21.39
CA ASN A 169 -10.64 -20.51 -21.88
C ASN A 169 -11.89 -20.73 -21.00
N ASN A 170 -11.92 -20.46 -19.70
CA ASN A 170 -13.16 -20.48 -18.89
C ASN A 170 -13.02 -19.91 -17.47
N ASP A 171 -11.86 -19.43 -17.08
CA ASP A 171 -11.61 -19.02 -15.69
C ASP A 171 -12.07 -17.58 -15.42
N LEU A 172 -12.81 -17.43 -14.33
CA LEU A 172 -13.32 -16.14 -13.86
C LEU A 172 -12.17 -15.31 -13.30
N GLY A 173 -12.12 -14.02 -13.65
CA GLY A 173 -11.02 -13.12 -13.31
C GLY A 173 -11.19 -12.41 -11.95
N TRP A 174 -10.16 -11.69 -11.51
CA TRP A 174 -10.20 -10.93 -10.26
C TRP A 174 -11.36 -9.94 -10.18
N ASN A 175 -11.61 -9.20 -11.26
CA ASN A 175 -12.67 -8.18 -11.27
C ASN A 175 -14.04 -8.82 -11.00
N GLU A 176 -14.29 -10.00 -11.54
CA GLU A 176 -15.55 -10.73 -11.33
C GLU A 176 -15.66 -11.24 -9.90
N LEU A 177 -14.57 -11.76 -9.33
CA LEU A 177 -14.53 -12.13 -7.92
C LEU A 177 -14.81 -10.90 -7.03
N TYR A 178 -14.15 -9.78 -7.30
CA TYR A 178 -14.31 -8.54 -6.57
C TYR A 178 -15.76 -8.05 -6.60
N ASP A 179 -16.38 -8.04 -7.78
CA ASP A 179 -17.78 -7.64 -7.96
C ASP A 179 -18.74 -8.60 -7.23
N ILE A 180 -18.52 -9.92 -7.30
CA ILE A 180 -19.33 -10.91 -6.55
C ILE A 180 -19.23 -10.68 -5.04
N LEU A 181 -18.03 -10.45 -4.52
CA LEU A 181 -17.81 -10.22 -3.09
C LEU A 181 -18.42 -8.88 -2.64
N LYS A 182 -18.37 -7.86 -3.50
CA LYS A 182 -18.98 -6.56 -3.28
C LYS A 182 -20.50 -6.63 -3.26
N ASP A 183 -21.11 -7.28 -4.25
CA ASP A 183 -22.57 -7.45 -4.37
C ASP A 183 -23.14 -8.25 -3.20
N ARG A 184 -22.35 -9.17 -2.64
CA ARG A 184 -22.71 -9.95 -1.45
C ARG A 184 -22.46 -9.23 -0.12
N GLY A 185 -21.92 -8.00 -0.14
CA GLY A 185 -21.66 -7.21 1.06
C GLY A 185 -20.50 -7.72 1.92
N ILE A 186 -19.64 -8.59 1.39
CA ILE A 186 -18.46 -9.12 2.08
C ILE A 186 -17.36 -8.04 2.15
N ILE A 187 -17.32 -7.17 1.15
CA ILE A 187 -16.45 -5.99 1.10
C ILE A 187 -17.34 -4.75 1.09
N ARG A 188 -17.01 -3.76 1.93
CA ARG A 188 -17.70 -2.47 1.93
C ARG A 188 -17.04 -1.50 0.94
N ASN A 189 -17.86 -0.62 0.34
CA ASN A 189 -17.40 0.50 -0.49
C ASN A 189 -16.36 1.37 0.24
#